data_AF-A0A7H9BZ00-F1
#
_entry.id   AF-A0A7H9BZ00-F1
#
_cell.length_a   1.000
_cell.length_b   1.000
_cell.length_c   1.000
_cell.angle_alpha   90.00
_cell.angle_beta   90.00
_cell.angle_gamma   90.00
#
_symmetry.space_group_name_H-M   'P 1'
#
loop_
_entity.id
_entity.type
_entity.pdbx_description
1 polymer ?
#
loop_
_entity_poly.entity_id
_entity_poly.type
_entity_poly.pdbx_seq_one_letter_code
_entity_poly.pdbx_strand_id
1 'polypeptide(L)' 'MAKRSGWPEGRIRRLLRSGSLRHVRMGECYLLPESAIHEYVANNMFDPKEPVTG' A
#
# COMPACT_ATOMS: atom_id res chain seq x y z
N MET A 1 -9.22 1.55 -7.72
CA MET A 1 -7.96 0.96 -7.24
C MET A 1 -8.03 -0.55 -7.05
N ALA A 2 -8.97 -1.10 -6.27
CA ALA A 2 -9.08 -2.56 -6.06
C ALA A 2 -9.04 -3.41 -7.35
N LYS A 3 -9.86 -3.06 -8.36
CA LYS A 3 -9.85 -3.74 -9.67
C LYS A 3 -8.53 -3.60 -10.46
N ARG A 4 -7.81 -2.48 -10.28
CA ARG A 4 -6.57 -2.18 -11.02
C ARG A 4 -5.34 -2.82 -10.40
N SER A 5 -5.29 -2.89 -9.07
CA SER A 5 -4.15 -3.48 -8.35
C SER A 5 -4.30 -4.97 -8.06
N GLY A 6 -5.49 -5.53 -8.26
CA GLY A 6 -5.83 -6.90 -7.84
C GLY A 6 -5.96 -7.07 -6.32
N TRP A 7 -5.92 -5.97 -5.55
CA TRP A 7 -5.99 -6.04 -4.09
C TRP A 7 -7.42 -5.94 -3.58
N PRO A 8 -7.80 -6.71 -2.54
CA PRO A 8 -9.09 -6.56 -1.89
C PRO A 8 -9.27 -5.14 -1.35
N GLU A 9 -10.45 -4.56 -1.55
CA GLU A 9 -10.73 -3.19 -1.10
C GLU A 9 -10.57 -3.05 0.42
N GLY A 10 -10.96 -4.07 1.19
CA GLY A 10 -10.75 -4.10 2.64
C GLY A 10 -9.28 -4.01 3.04
N ARG A 11 -8.36 -4.59 2.25
CA ARG A 11 -6.91 -4.50 2.47
C ARG A 11 -6.42 -3.08 2.22
N ILE A 12 -6.84 -2.47 1.11
CA ILE A 12 -6.49 -1.07 0.77
C ILE A 12 -6.99 -0.13 1.88
N ARG A 13 -8.26 -0.28 2.32
CA ARG A 13 -8.82 0.52 3.42
C ARG A 13 -8.06 0.36 4.74
N ARG A 14 -7.63 -0.87 5.07
CA ARG A 14 -6.82 -1.11 6.27
C ARG A 14 -5.49 -0.37 6.20
N LEU A 15 -4.79 -0.46 5.08
CA LEU A 15 -3.49 0.18 4.87
C LEU A 15 -3.56 1.70 4.79
N LEU A 16 -4.66 2.25 4.29
CA LEU A 16 -4.95 3.69 4.37
C LEU A 16 -5.11 4.13 5.83
N ARG A 17 -5.92 3.41 6.61
CA ARG A 17 -6.14 3.73 8.03
C ARG A 17 -4.89 3.59 8.89
N SER A 18 -4.03 2.63 8.58
CA SER A 18 -2.74 2.45 9.29
C SER A 18 -1.67 3.43 8.83
N GLY A 19 -1.94 4.29 7.84
CA GLY A 19 -0.96 5.22 7.29
C GLY A 19 0.14 4.55 6.45
N SER A 20 0.01 3.25 6.15
CA SER A 20 1.05 2.49 5.46
C SER A 20 1.05 2.71 3.94
N LEU A 21 -0.10 3.05 3.36
CA LEU A 21 -0.19 3.50 1.96
C LEU A 21 -0.10 5.02 1.88
N ARG A 22 0.71 5.53 0.96
CA ARG A 22 0.78 6.96 0.64
C ARG A 22 -0.59 7.43 0.10
N HIS A 23 -1.13 8.48 0.72
CA HIS A 23 -2.43 9.03 0.36
C HIS A 23 -2.58 10.49 0.79
N VAL A 24 -3.57 11.16 0.22
CA VAL A 24 -4.09 12.46 0.68
C VAL A 24 -5.54 12.25 1.11
N ARG A 25 -5.88 12.73 2.30
CA ARG A 25 -7.27 12.73 2.78
C ARG A 25 -7.96 14.02 2.32
N MET A 26 -9.10 13.88 1.66
CA MET A 26 -9.93 14.99 1.20
C MET A 26 -11.36 14.76 1.70
N GLY A 27 -11.66 15.31 2.88
CA GLY A 27 -12.91 15.04 3.60
C GLY A 27 -13.03 13.56 4.01
N GLU A 28 -14.07 12.91 3.51
CA GLU A 28 -14.33 11.47 3.71
C GLU A 28 -13.64 10.58 2.67
N CYS A 29 -13.06 11.19 1.63
CA CYS A 29 -12.40 10.47 0.55
C CYS A 29 -10.89 10.37 0.75
N TYR A 30 -10.32 9.28 0.25
CA TYR A 30 -8.87 9.07 0.16
C TYR A 30 -8.47 9.12 -1.30
N LEU A 31 -7.56 10.04 -1.64
CA LEU A 31 -6.90 10.09 -2.93
C LEU A 31 -5.54 9.41 -2.79
N LEU A 32 -5.27 8.45 -3.68
CA LEU A 32 -3.98 7.76 -3.72
C LEU A 32 -3.30 8.07 -5.06
N PRO A 33 -1.98 8.34 -5.06
CA PRO A 33 -1.22 8.33 -6.31
C PRO A 33 -1.24 6.92 -6.90
N GLU A 34 -1.15 6.82 -8.22
CA GLU A 34 -1.16 5.53 -8.92
C GLU A 34 -0.01 4.62 -8.49
N SER A 35 1.13 5.20 -8.11
CA SER A 35 2.32 4.50 -7.62
C SER A 35 2.19 3.98 -6.18
N ALA A 36 1.19 4.41 -5.39
CA ALA A 36 1.13 4.15 -3.95
C ALA A 36 1.27 2.66 -3.58
N ILE A 37 0.64 1.78 -4.37
CA ILE A 37 0.68 0.34 -4.13
C ILE A 37 2.03 -0.25 -4.54
N HIS A 38 2.60 0.16 -5.67
CA HIS A 38 3.93 -0.28 -6.07
C HIS A 38 5.00 0.16 -5.07
N GLU A 39 4.95 1.40 -4.60
CA GLU A 39 5.85 1.92 -3.56
C GLU A 39 5.73 1.12 -2.26
N TYR A 40 4.49 0.83 -1.83
CA TYR A 40 4.28 -0.01 -0.65
C TYR A 40 4.89 -1.40 -0.84
N VAL A 41 4.65 -2.04 -1.99
CA VAL A 41 5.22 -3.37 -2.26
C VAL A 41 6.73 -3.31 -2.26
N ALA A 42 7.35 -2.38 -3.01
CA ALA A 42 8.80 -2.25 -3.06
C ALA A 42 9.43 -2.06 -1.67
N ASN A 43 8.80 -1.28 -0.80
CA ASN A 43 9.32 -1.02 0.55
C ASN A 43 9.08 -2.16 1.56
N ASN A 44 8.15 -3.08 1.28
CA ASN A 44 7.77 -4.18 2.18
C ASN A 44 8.08 -5.55 1.58
N MET A 45 8.67 -5.60 0.40
CA MET A 45 9.08 -6.82 -0.28
C MET A 45 10.47 -7.17 0.20
N PHE A 46 10.57 -8.28 0.91
CA PHE A 46 11.84 -8.87 1.28
C PHE A 46 12.29 -9.80 0.15
N ASP A 47 13.56 -9.68 -0.28
CA ASP A 47 14.14 -10.71 -1.13
C ASP A 47 14.39 -11.95 -0.27
N PRO A 48 13.81 -13.12 -0.59
CA PRO A 48 14.03 -14.35 0.17
C PRO A 48 15.50 -14.80 0.21
N LYS A 49 16.38 -14.22 -0.61
CA LYS A 49 17.82 -14.51 -0.60
C LYS A 49 18.64 -13.57 0.30
N GLU A 50 18.06 -12.48 0.79
CA GLU A 50 18.75 -11.61 1.74
C GLU A 50 18.67 -12.22 3.15
N PRO A 51 19.82 -12.52 3.79
CA PRO A 51 19.80 -13.02 5.15
C PRO A 51 19.18 -11.97 6.06
N VAL A 52 18.09 -12.33 6.74
CA VAL A 52 17.53 -11.56 7.85
C VAL A 52 18.61 -11.41 8.92
N THR A 53 19.35 -10.31 8.85
CA THR A 53 20.35 -9.96 9.86
C THR A 53 19.58 -9.26 10.97
N GLY A 54 19.06 -10.05 11.89
CA GLY A 54 18.51 -9.61 13.17
C GLY A 54 19.59 -9.48 14.23
#